data_AF-A0A7X7NFR1-F1
#
_entry.id   AF-A0A7X7NFR1-F1
#
_cell.length_a   1.000
_cell.length_b   1.000
_cell.length_c   1.000
_cell.angle_alpha   90.00
_cell.angle_beta   90.00
_cell.angle_gamma   90.00
#
_symmetry.space_group_name_H-M   'P 1'
#
loop_
_entity.id
_entity.type
_entity.pdbx_description
1 polymer ?
#
loop_
_entity_poly.entity_id
_entity_poly.type
_entity_poly.pdbx_seq_one_letter_code
_entity_poly.pdbx_strand_id
1 'polypeptide(L)'
;MAVTPDGKVWIGTDNGLVSIQGGSVSKYTTKEGLVSNKVQALMAGKKGEIWVGTNKGISIYDGSKWVLHDMKKGLSWNDVKALALDSRKGVVWAAVGEKDVNSYENGTWNTFMEIQPGILSIMVDTQSRIWFGSETGLLKFNGDEWITDPKQLGIPAAQVFKVHRDEGGNLWFAMESGVVRLANPYPF
;
A
#
# COMPACT_ATOMS: atom_id res chain seq x y z
N MET A 1 2.36 -8.86 5.99
CA MET A 1 2.05 -10.11 5.25
C MET A 1 1.00 -9.83 4.20
N ALA A 2 0.92 -10.65 3.16
CA ALA A 2 -0.15 -10.65 2.17
C ALA A 2 -0.54 -12.08 1.83
N VAL A 3 -1.75 -12.29 1.32
CA VAL A 3 -2.21 -13.60 0.83
C VAL A 3 -2.68 -13.43 -0.59
N THR A 4 -2.11 -14.19 -1.53
CA THR A 4 -2.53 -14.17 -2.92
C THR A 4 -3.74 -15.09 -3.15
N PRO A 5 -4.54 -14.89 -4.22
CA PRO A 5 -5.78 -15.65 -4.43
C PRO A 5 -5.63 -17.17 -4.52
N ASP A 6 -4.42 -17.66 -4.81
CA ASP A 6 -4.05 -19.08 -4.83
C ASP A 6 -3.77 -19.66 -3.43
N GLY A 7 -4.03 -18.88 -2.37
CA GLY A 7 -3.84 -19.28 -0.97
C GLY A 7 -2.39 -19.21 -0.50
N LYS A 8 -1.46 -18.69 -1.31
CA LYS A 8 -0.06 -18.53 -0.91
C LYS A 8 0.09 -17.35 0.04
N VAL A 9 0.71 -17.60 1.19
CA VAL A 9 0.97 -16.60 2.23
C VAL A 9 2.35 -16.02 2.01
N TRP A 10 2.46 -14.69 1.99
CA TRP A 10 3.70 -13.94 1.79
C TRP A 10 4.04 -13.11 3.03
N ILE A 11 5.28 -13.22 3.49
CA ILE A 11 5.78 -12.57 4.71
C ILE A 11 7.06 -11.81 4.37
N GLY A 12 7.01 -10.49 4.50
CA GLY A 12 8.16 -9.61 4.34
C GLY A 12 8.97 -9.55 5.63
N THR A 13 10.28 -9.48 5.50
CA THR A 13 11.24 -9.37 6.61
C THR A 13 12.33 -8.36 6.26
N ASP A 14 13.19 -8.02 7.22
CA ASP A 14 14.39 -7.23 6.93
C ASP A 14 15.44 -7.99 6.10
N ASN A 15 15.29 -9.31 5.97
CA ASN A 15 16.27 -10.22 5.34
C ASN A 15 15.68 -11.03 4.17
N GLY A 16 14.67 -10.47 3.51
CA GLY A 16 14.02 -11.01 2.32
C GLY A 16 12.52 -11.25 2.48
N LEU A 17 11.97 -11.94 1.50
CA LEU A 17 10.57 -12.35 1.42
C LEU A 17 10.47 -13.86 1.62
N VAL A 18 9.50 -14.28 2.42
CA VAL A 18 9.17 -15.70 2.62
C VAL A 18 7.77 -15.96 2.06
N SER A 19 7.59 -17.10 1.40
CA SER A 19 6.29 -17.57 0.96
C SER A 19 5.98 -18.96 1.50
N ILE A 20 4.71 -19.21 1.85
CA ILE A 20 4.24 -20.46 2.41
C ILE A 20 3.02 -20.93 1.61
N GLN A 21 3.06 -22.16 1.09
CA GLN A 21 1.94 -22.79 0.36
C GLN A 21 1.99 -24.30 0.54
N GLY A 22 0.88 -24.91 0.97
CA GLY A 22 0.81 -26.37 1.14
C GLY A 22 1.90 -26.95 2.06
N GLY A 23 2.34 -26.20 3.08
CA GLY A 23 3.41 -26.59 4.00
C GLY A 23 4.84 -26.38 3.47
N SER A 24 5.01 -26.03 2.19
CA SER A 24 6.30 -25.68 1.62
C SER A 24 6.64 -24.21 1.88
N VAL A 25 7.91 -23.96 2.20
CA VAL A 25 8.46 -22.63 2.49
C VAL A 25 9.50 -22.28 1.42
N SER A 26 9.42 -21.08 0.85
CA SER A 26 10.41 -20.55 -0.08
C SER A 26 10.89 -19.18 0.39
N LYS A 27 12.18 -18.88 0.15
CA LYS A 27 12.79 -17.59 0.49
C LYS A 27 13.27 -16.91 -0.78
N TYR A 28 13.04 -15.59 -0.85
CA TYR A 28 13.48 -14.74 -1.94
C TYR A 28 14.27 -13.56 -1.36
N THR A 29 15.43 -13.31 -1.95
CA THR A 29 16.37 -12.24 -1.62
C THR A 29 16.78 -11.55 -2.92
N THR A 30 17.75 -10.64 -2.87
CA THR A 30 18.39 -10.07 -4.06
C THR A 30 19.01 -11.13 -4.97
N LYS A 31 19.37 -12.31 -4.45
CA LYS A 31 19.87 -13.44 -5.27
C LYS A 31 18.77 -14.07 -6.11
N GLU A 32 17.53 -14.04 -5.63
CA GLU A 32 16.37 -14.60 -6.33
C GLU A 32 15.60 -13.54 -7.14
N GLY A 33 16.07 -12.28 -7.13
CA GLY A 33 15.54 -11.21 -7.97
C GLY A 33 14.89 -10.05 -7.24
N LEU A 34 14.82 -10.02 -5.91
CA LEU A 34 14.33 -8.83 -5.21
C LEU A 34 15.24 -7.62 -5.44
N VAL A 35 14.67 -6.42 -5.50
CA VAL A 35 15.45 -5.17 -5.58
C VAL A 35 16.20 -4.86 -4.27
N SER A 36 15.66 -5.32 -3.12
CA SER A 36 16.29 -5.26 -1.82
C SER A 36 15.73 -6.34 -0.89
N ASN A 37 16.53 -6.72 0.12
CA ASN A 37 16.11 -7.68 1.13
C ASN A 37 15.22 -7.07 2.21
N LYS A 38 15.26 -5.74 2.41
CA LYS A 38 14.46 -5.08 3.44
C LYS A 38 13.06 -4.80 2.91
N VAL A 39 12.15 -5.76 3.15
CA VAL A 39 10.75 -5.68 2.73
C VAL A 39 9.94 -4.88 3.73
N GLN A 40 9.25 -3.84 3.27
CA GLN A 40 8.46 -2.92 4.09
C GLN A 40 6.96 -3.04 3.80
N ALA A 41 6.58 -3.28 2.55
CA ALA A 41 5.19 -3.37 2.12
C ALA A 41 4.95 -4.62 1.26
N LEU A 42 3.77 -5.21 1.41
CA LEU A 42 3.32 -6.33 0.58
C LEU A 42 1.88 -6.09 0.14
N MET A 43 1.61 -6.38 -1.12
CA MET A 43 0.27 -6.27 -1.69
C MET A 43 0.08 -7.39 -2.72
N ALA A 44 -0.95 -8.22 -2.50
CA ALA A 44 -1.36 -9.19 -3.51
C ALA A 44 -1.95 -8.45 -4.72
N GLY A 45 -1.44 -8.77 -5.89
CA GLY A 45 -1.97 -8.29 -7.17
C GLY A 45 -3.10 -9.18 -7.69
N LYS A 46 -3.33 -9.11 -9.00
CA LYS A 46 -4.29 -10.00 -9.68
C LYS A 46 -3.61 -11.33 -10.02
N LYS A 47 -4.36 -12.44 -10.01
CA LYS A 47 -3.92 -13.76 -10.53
C LYS A 47 -2.59 -14.29 -9.94
N GLY A 48 -2.44 -14.26 -8.62
CA GLY A 48 -1.24 -14.83 -7.95
C GLY A 48 -0.02 -13.90 -7.91
N GLU A 49 -0.13 -12.71 -8.50
CA GLU A 49 0.90 -11.68 -8.46
C GLU A 49 1.13 -11.17 -7.03
N ILE A 50 2.38 -10.87 -6.69
CA ILE A 50 2.75 -10.19 -5.45
C ILE A 50 3.62 -8.96 -5.75
N TRP A 51 3.24 -7.84 -5.15
CA TRP A 51 4.01 -6.60 -5.15
C TRP A 51 4.75 -6.46 -3.82
N VAL A 52 6.03 -6.18 -3.91
CA VAL A 52 6.96 -6.14 -2.78
C VAL A 52 7.61 -4.76 -2.73
N GLY A 53 7.10 -3.92 -1.84
CA GLY A 53 7.72 -2.63 -1.53
C GLY A 53 8.89 -2.82 -0.58
N THR A 54 10.03 -2.24 -0.93
CA THR A 54 11.28 -2.33 -0.18
C THR A 54 11.89 -0.95 0.00
N ASN A 55 12.99 -0.88 0.76
CA ASN A 55 13.71 0.38 0.94
C ASN A 55 14.53 0.82 -0.30
N LYS A 56 14.50 0.05 -1.39
CA LYS A 56 15.21 0.37 -2.66
C LYS A 56 14.32 0.28 -3.90
N GLY A 57 13.01 0.16 -3.74
CA GLY A 57 12.03 0.15 -4.82
C GLY A 57 10.99 -0.96 -4.66
N ILE A 58 10.31 -1.27 -5.75
CA ILE A 58 9.26 -2.29 -5.84
C ILE A 58 9.77 -3.48 -6.66
N SER A 59 9.55 -4.70 -6.17
CA SER A 59 9.69 -5.94 -6.94
C SER A 59 8.31 -6.56 -7.16
N ILE A 60 7.97 -6.89 -8.40
CA ILE A 60 6.70 -7.52 -8.77
C ILE A 60 7.00 -8.93 -9.25
N TYR A 61 6.31 -9.92 -8.69
CA TYR A 61 6.41 -11.31 -9.13
C TYR A 61 5.09 -11.77 -9.72
N ASP A 62 5.12 -12.19 -10.98
CA ASP A 62 3.93 -12.64 -11.74
C ASP A 62 3.63 -14.15 -11.60
N GLY A 63 4.33 -14.84 -10.71
CA GLY A 63 4.30 -16.31 -10.59
C GLY A 63 5.43 -17.01 -11.35
N SER A 64 6.19 -16.29 -12.19
CA SER A 64 7.30 -16.85 -12.96
C SER A 64 8.58 -16.02 -12.86
N LYS A 65 8.49 -14.69 -12.93
CA LYS A 65 9.64 -13.78 -13.00
C LYS A 65 9.45 -12.56 -12.12
N TRP A 66 10.57 -11.93 -11.77
CA TRP A 66 10.62 -10.66 -11.06
C TRP A 66 10.78 -9.49 -12.03
N VAL A 67 10.01 -8.42 -11.81
CA VAL A 67 10.14 -7.13 -12.48
C VAL A 67 10.40 -6.06 -11.43
N LEU A 68 11.44 -5.25 -11.64
CA LEU A 68 11.90 -4.26 -10.66
C LEU A 68 11.55 -2.86 -11.12
N HIS A 69 11.04 -2.04 -10.19
CA HIS A 69 10.78 -0.61 -10.37
C HIS A 69 11.50 0.18 -9.27
N ASP A 70 12.25 1.19 -9.67
CA ASP A 70 13.00 2.11 -8.83
C ASP A 70 12.87 3.53 -9.41
N MET A 71 13.62 4.49 -8.87
CA MET A 71 13.62 5.86 -9.38
C MET A 71 14.03 5.98 -10.85
N LYS A 72 14.91 5.08 -11.35
CA LYS A 72 15.30 5.08 -12.76
C LYS A 72 14.18 4.59 -13.67
N LYS A 73 13.13 3.99 -13.09
CA LYS A 73 11.96 3.44 -13.78
C LYS A 73 10.65 4.12 -13.37
N GLY A 74 10.73 5.36 -12.87
CA GLY A 74 9.58 6.26 -12.72
C GLY A 74 9.04 6.47 -11.31
N LEU A 75 9.52 5.73 -10.30
CA LEU A 75 9.19 6.07 -8.90
C LEU A 75 9.80 7.41 -8.53
N SER A 76 9.14 8.21 -7.69
CA SER A 76 9.75 9.45 -7.20
C SER A 76 10.79 9.19 -6.09
N TRP A 77 10.59 8.11 -5.32
CA TRP A 77 11.54 7.63 -4.32
C TRP A 77 11.63 6.11 -4.31
N ASN A 78 12.79 5.61 -3.86
CA ASN A 78 13.05 4.19 -3.72
C ASN A 78 12.50 3.58 -2.43
N ASP A 79 12.27 4.36 -1.38
CA ASP A 79 11.83 3.83 -0.09
C ASP A 79 10.30 3.66 -0.08
N VAL A 80 9.79 2.43 -0.15
CA VAL A 80 8.36 2.15 -0.33
C VAL A 80 7.72 1.74 1.00
N LYS A 81 6.87 2.62 1.55
CA LYS A 81 6.29 2.44 2.89
C LYS A 81 5.00 1.64 2.89
N ALA A 82 4.16 1.84 1.88
CA ALA A 82 2.85 1.21 1.79
C ALA A 82 2.43 1.02 0.33
N LEU A 83 1.60 0.00 0.09
CA LEU A 83 1.04 -0.34 -1.21
C LEU A 83 -0.45 -0.67 -1.08
N ALA A 84 -1.26 -0.25 -2.04
CA ALA A 84 -2.66 -0.67 -2.15
C ALA A 84 -3.13 -0.76 -3.61
N LEU A 85 -4.00 -1.73 -3.89
CA LEU A 85 -4.56 -1.96 -5.22
C LEU A 85 -6.01 -1.50 -5.24
N ASP A 86 -6.32 -0.54 -6.11
CA ASP A 86 -7.69 -0.36 -6.60
C ASP A 86 -7.97 -1.44 -7.63
N SER A 87 -8.54 -2.56 -7.20
CA SER A 87 -8.79 -3.71 -8.07
C SER A 87 -9.82 -3.40 -9.17
N ARG A 88 -10.71 -2.42 -8.96
CA ARG A 88 -11.76 -2.02 -9.89
C ARG A 88 -11.21 -1.18 -11.03
N LYS A 89 -10.28 -0.27 -10.74
CA LYS A 89 -9.59 0.52 -11.78
C LYS A 89 -8.32 -0.15 -12.30
N GLY A 90 -7.74 -1.07 -11.55
CA GLY A 90 -6.43 -1.65 -11.86
C GLY A 90 -5.25 -0.73 -11.53
N VAL A 91 -5.46 0.24 -10.63
CA VAL A 91 -4.45 1.23 -10.22
C VAL A 91 -3.77 0.77 -8.94
N VAL A 92 -2.43 0.77 -8.93
CA VAL A 92 -1.65 0.55 -7.70
C VAL A 92 -1.22 1.88 -7.13
N TRP A 93 -1.39 2.06 -5.82
CA TRP A 93 -0.95 3.23 -5.08
C TRP A 93 0.22 2.85 -4.19
N ALA A 94 1.26 3.69 -4.19
CA ALA A 94 2.48 3.51 -3.41
C ALA A 94 2.80 4.79 -2.62
N ALA A 95 2.98 4.66 -1.31
CA ALA A 95 3.55 5.72 -0.49
C ALA A 95 5.07 5.56 -0.54
N VAL A 96 5.77 6.59 -0.99
CA VAL A 96 7.22 6.52 -1.22
C VAL A 96 7.95 7.71 -0.61
N GLY A 97 9.16 7.44 -0.11
CA GLY A 97 9.98 8.43 0.57
C GLY A 97 9.27 8.98 1.81
N GLU A 98 9.42 10.29 2.02
CA GLU A 98 8.87 10.97 3.19
C GLU A 98 7.45 11.50 2.96
N LYS A 99 7.13 11.98 1.75
CA LYS A 99 5.92 12.76 1.49
C LYS A 99 5.18 12.44 0.19
N ASP A 100 5.72 11.57 -0.63
CA ASP A 100 5.24 11.39 -1.99
C ASP A 100 4.31 10.18 -2.11
N VAL A 101 3.39 10.28 -3.07
CA VAL A 101 2.54 9.18 -3.48
C VAL A 101 2.73 8.94 -4.96
N ASN A 102 2.99 7.69 -5.33
CA ASN A 102 3.00 7.24 -6.70
C ASN A 102 1.72 6.45 -7.01
N SER A 103 1.19 6.59 -8.22
CA SER A 103 0.18 5.67 -8.77
C SER A 103 0.73 4.98 -10.02
N TYR A 104 0.39 3.71 -10.20
CA TYR A 104 0.78 2.92 -11.37
C TYR A 104 -0.45 2.41 -12.10
N GLU A 105 -0.53 2.75 -13.38
CA GLU A 105 -1.59 2.33 -14.27
C GLU A 105 -1.03 2.18 -15.69
N ASN A 106 -1.44 1.14 -16.40
CA ASN A 106 -1.09 0.92 -17.82
C ASN A 106 0.42 0.98 -18.13
N GLY A 107 1.28 0.53 -17.20
CA GLY A 107 2.72 0.52 -17.41
C GLY A 107 3.44 1.78 -16.95
N THR A 108 2.71 2.81 -16.51
CA THR A 108 3.24 4.14 -16.22
C THR A 108 3.06 4.52 -14.76
N TRP A 109 4.09 5.15 -14.20
CA TRP A 109 4.06 5.77 -12.88
C TRP A 109 3.68 7.25 -13.00
N ASN A 110 2.68 7.67 -12.23
CA ASN A 110 2.36 9.08 -11.99
C ASN A 110 2.80 9.45 -10.58
N THR A 111 3.28 10.68 -10.39
CA THR A 111 3.81 11.16 -9.11
C THR A 111 2.96 12.31 -8.56
N PHE A 112 2.60 12.20 -7.30
CA PHE A 112 2.02 13.25 -6.48
C PHE A 112 3.05 13.63 -5.41
N MET A 113 3.68 14.79 -5.57
CA MET A 113 4.79 15.24 -4.71
C MET A 113 4.28 15.99 -3.49
N GLU A 114 5.00 15.88 -2.37
CA GLU A 114 4.79 16.69 -1.16
C GLU A 114 3.36 16.65 -0.60
N ILE A 115 2.69 15.50 -0.70
CA ILE A 115 1.28 15.37 -0.34
C ILE A 115 1.09 15.39 1.17
N GLN A 116 1.79 14.52 1.90
CA GLN A 116 1.72 14.48 3.36
C GLN A 116 2.91 13.70 3.93
N PRO A 117 3.59 14.20 4.97
CA PRO A 117 4.67 13.46 5.61
C PRO A 117 4.19 12.20 6.33
N GLY A 118 5.04 11.18 6.29
CA GLY A 118 4.93 10.00 7.13
C GLY A 118 3.71 9.14 6.79
N ILE A 119 3.43 8.90 5.51
CA ILE A 119 2.33 7.98 5.12
C ILE A 119 2.74 6.54 5.47
N LEU A 120 1.95 5.92 6.36
CA LEU A 120 2.20 4.59 6.92
C LEU A 120 1.30 3.51 6.33
N SER A 121 0.11 3.89 5.82
CA SER A 121 -0.84 2.94 5.26
C SER A 121 -1.66 3.55 4.15
N ILE A 122 -2.09 2.69 3.21
CA ILE A 122 -3.02 3.04 2.13
C ILE A 122 -4.15 2.03 2.13
N MET A 123 -5.39 2.50 1.98
CA MET A 123 -6.58 1.67 1.87
C MET A 123 -7.46 2.19 0.74
N VAL A 124 -7.86 1.30 -0.17
CA VAL A 124 -8.83 1.61 -1.23
C VAL A 124 -10.21 1.15 -0.83
N ASP A 125 -11.16 2.06 -0.88
CA ASP A 125 -12.51 1.83 -0.42
C ASP A 125 -13.44 1.31 -1.54
N THR A 126 -14.75 1.14 -1.29
CA THR A 126 -15.70 0.59 -2.30
C THR A 126 -16.15 1.61 -3.35
N GLN A 127 -15.72 2.86 -3.25
CA GLN A 127 -16.01 3.93 -4.23
C GLN A 127 -14.76 4.40 -4.98
N SER A 128 -13.62 3.73 -4.76
CA SER A 128 -12.33 3.97 -5.42
C SER A 128 -11.69 5.24 -4.89
N ARG A 129 -12.05 5.57 -3.65
CA ARG A 129 -11.43 6.63 -2.88
C ARG A 129 -10.28 5.99 -2.10
N ILE A 130 -9.18 6.73 -2.02
CA ILE A 130 -7.93 6.25 -1.46
C ILE A 130 -7.73 6.95 -0.13
N TRP A 131 -7.55 6.19 0.93
CA TRP A 131 -7.35 6.70 2.27
C TRP A 131 -5.93 6.41 2.71
N PHE A 132 -5.26 7.42 3.22
CA PHE A 132 -3.87 7.36 3.64
C PHE A 132 -3.82 7.65 5.14
N GLY A 133 -3.35 6.67 5.91
CA GLY A 133 -3.00 6.89 7.30
C GLY A 133 -1.57 7.40 7.38
N SER A 134 -1.35 8.50 8.11
CA SER A 134 -0.03 9.09 8.29
C SER A 134 0.27 9.48 9.73
N GLU A 135 1.53 9.83 9.97
CA GLU A 135 2.01 10.43 11.23
C GLU A 135 1.33 11.75 11.59
N THR A 136 0.79 12.47 10.59
CA THR A 136 0.18 13.79 10.78
C THR A 136 -1.33 13.78 10.67
N GLY A 137 -1.95 12.62 10.45
CA GLY A 137 -3.40 12.49 10.32
C GLY A 137 -3.85 11.60 9.17
N LEU A 138 -5.13 11.75 8.83
CA LEU A 138 -5.76 11.08 7.71
C LEU A 138 -5.81 11.99 6.49
N LEU A 139 -5.52 11.39 5.34
CA LEU A 139 -5.66 12.00 4.02
C LEU A 139 -6.56 11.14 3.15
N LYS A 140 -7.33 11.78 2.27
CA LYS A 140 -8.19 11.09 1.32
C LYS A 140 -8.01 11.65 -0.08
N PHE A 141 -7.98 10.78 -1.07
CA PHE A 141 -8.06 11.12 -2.49
C PHE A 141 -9.36 10.58 -3.09
N ASN A 142 -10.16 11.44 -3.71
CA ASN A 142 -11.46 11.05 -4.29
C ASN A 142 -11.39 10.73 -5.80
N GLY A 143 -10.22 10.86 -6.44
CA GLY A 143 -10.03 10.67 -7.88
C GLY A 143 -9.54 11.94 -8.58
N ASP A 144 -10.03 13.10 -8.12
CA ASP A 144 -9.64 14.41 -8.65
C ASP A 144 -9.10 15.34 -7.55
N GLU A 145 -9.59 15.17 -6.31
CA GLU A 145 -9.31 16.06 -5.20
C GLU A 145 -8.66 15.32 -4.02
N TRP A 146 -7.74 16.03 -3.36
CA TRP A 146 -7.13 15.65 -2.10
C TRP A 146 -7.82 16.38 -0.94
N ILE A 147 -8.32 15.61 0.03
CA ILE A 147 -8.83 16.11 1.30
C ILE A 147 -7.77 15.83 2.36
N THR A 148 -7.07 16.89 2.76
CA THR A 148 -5.92 16.85 3.68
C THR A 148 -6.27 17.24 5.11
N ASP A 149 -7.46 17.81 5.36
CA ASP A 149 -7.92 18.17 6.70
C ASP A 149 -8.71 17.01 7.34
N PRO A 150 -8.14 16.31 8.36
CA PRO A 150 -8.81 15.19 9.01
C PRO A 150 -10.12 15.60 9.69
N LYS A 151 -10.26 16.86 10.11
CA LYS A 151 -11.48 17.36 10.77
C LYS A 151 -12.67 17.38 9.82
N GLN A 152 -12.45 17.65 8.53
CA GLN A 152 -13.49 17.54 7.51
C GLN A 152 -13.97 16.09 7.33
N LEU A 153 -13.15 15.12 7.73
CA LEU A 153 -13.47 13.69 7.71
C LEU A 153 -14.05 13.20 9.04
N GLY A 154 -14.31 14.11 9.99
CA GLY A 154 -14.82 13.78 11.32
C GLY A 154 -13.82 13.01 12.19
N ILE A 155 -12.53 13.03 11.81
CA ILE A 155 -11.46 12.33 12.54
C ILE A 155 -10.60 13.40 13.22
N PRO A 156 -10.36 13.31 14.54
CA PRO A 156 -9.43 14.23 15.20
C PRO A 156 -8.06 14.12 14.52
N ALA A 157 -7.40 15.26 14.31
CA ALA A 157 -6.06 15.33 13.73
C ALA A 157 -5.04 14.67 14.67
N ALA A 158 -4.95 13.36 14.60
CA ALA A 158 -4.05 12.49 15.35
C ALA A 158 -3.43 11.48 14.39
N GLN A 159 -2.24 10.97 14.74
CA GLN A 159 -1.55 9.96 13.95
C GLN A 159 -2.46 8.76 13.64
N VAL A 160 -2.56 8.41 12.35
CA VAL A 160 -3.33 7.26 11.87
C VAL A 160 -2.36 6.24 11.32
N PHE A 161 -2.09 5.19 12.11
CA PHE A 161 -1.17 4.13 11.72
C PHE A 161 -1.74 3.23 10.62
N LYS A 162 -3.04 2.91 10.72
CA LYS A 162 -3.68 1.97 9.81
C LYS A 162 -5.13 2.35 9.54
N VAL A 163 -5.51 2.27 8.28
CA VAL A 163 -6.89 2.31 7.84
C VAL A 163 -7.31 0.91 7.38
N HIS A 164 -8.44 0.42 7.86
CA HIS A 164 -9.00 -0.87 7.46
C HIS A 164 -10.49 -0.75 7.15
N ARG A 165 -10.98 -1.57 6.22
CA ARG A 165 -12.39 -1.65 5.86
C ARG A 165 -12.93 -3.02 6.25
N ASP A 166 -14.07 -3.06 6.92
CA ASP A 166 -14.78 -4.32 7.19
C ASP A 166 -15.72 -4.72 6.04
N GLU A 167 -16.34 -5.89 6.17
CA GLU A 167 -17.30 -6.42 5.19
C GLU A 167 -18.56 -5.55 5.06
N GLY A 168 -18.97 -4.88 6.14
CA GLY A 168 -20.08 -3.93 6.14
C GLY A 168 -19.74 -2.57 5.52
N GLY A 169 -18.50 -2.37 5.08
CA GLY A 169 -18.04 -1.12 4.46
C GLY A 169 -17.71 -0.01 5.46
N ASN A 170 -17.69 -0.29 6.77
CA ASN A 170 -17.22 0.69 7.75
C ASN A 170 -15.70 0.82 7.67
N LEU A 171 -15.21 2.02 7.99
CA LEU A 171 -13.77 2.27 8.12
C LEU A 171 -13.36 2.26 9.58
N TRP A 172 -12.22 1.65 9.82
CA TRP A 172 -11.57 1.54 11.12
C TRP A 172 -10.20 2.20 11.04
N PHE A 173 -9.94 3.11 11.98
CA PHE A 173 -8.71 3.89 12.05
C PHE A 173 -7.98 3.53 13.34
N ALA A 174 -6.83 2.89 13.21
CA ALA A 174 -5.94 2.66 14.33
C ALA A 174 -5.06 3.90 14.53
N MET A 175 -5.18 4.51 15.71
CA MET A 175 -4.51 5.74 16.10
C MET A 175 -3.74 5.51 17.41
N GLU A 176 -2.86 6.44 17.77
CA GLU A 176 -2.16 6.39 19.06
C GLU A 176 -3.13 6.36 20.26
N SER A 177 -4.21 7.13 20.18
CA SER A 177 -5.22 7.23 21.24
C SER A 177 -6.25 6.10 21.25
N GLY A 178 -6.16 5.14 20.33
CA GLY A 178 -7.07 4.00 20.24
C GLY A 178 -7.62 3.77 18.84
N VAL A 179 -8.80 3.16 18.75
CA VAL A 179 -9.43 2.80 17.48
C VAL A 179 -10.73 3.59 17.30
N VAL A 180 -10.84 4.30 16.17
CA VAL A 180 -12.07 5.02 15.78
C VAL A 180 -12.75 4.28 14.63
N ARG A 181 -14.09 4.24 14.67
CA ARG A 181 -14.92 3.68 13.60
C ARG A 181 -15.69 4.81 12.91
N LEU A 182 -15.60 4.88 11.59
CA LEU A 182 -16.52 5.66 10.76
C LEU A 182 -17.53 4.70 10.14
N ALA A 183 -18.75 4.73 10.68
CA ALA A 183 -19.87 3.98 10.13
C ALA A 183 -20.46 4.72 8.93
N ASN A 184 -20.91 3.98 7.92
CA ASN A 184 -21.54 4.53 6.72
C ASN A 184 -20.78 5.71 6.08
N PRO A 185 -19.50 5.54 5.68
CA PRO A 185 -18.69 6.59 5.05
C PRO A 185 -19.15 6.95 3.62
N TYR A 186 -20.34 6.50 3.23
CA TYR A 186 -20.98 6.61 1.93
C TYR A 186 -22.46 7.00 2.08
N PRO A 187 -22.81 8.13 2.75
CA PRO A 187 -24.19 8.56 2.79
C PRO A 187 -24.59 9.01 1.38
N PHE A 188 -25.41 8.19 0.72
CA PHE A 188 -26.09 8.36 -0.57
C PHE A 188 -25.33 9.10 -1.69
#